data_AF-A0A662TGF8-F1
#
_entry.id   AF-A0A662TGF8-F1
#
_cell.length_a   1.000
_cell.length_b   1.000
_cell.length_c   1.000
_cell.angle_alpha   90.00
_cell.angle_beta   90.00
_cell.angle_gamma   90.00
#
_symmetry.space_group_name_H-M   'P 1'
#
loop_
_entity.id
_entity.type
_entity.pdbx_description
1 polymer ?
#
loop_
_entity_poly.entity_id
_entity_poly.type
_entity_poly.pdbx_seq_one_letter_code
_entity_poly.pdbx_strand_id
1 'polypeptide(L)'
;MSEGLKELLDAAREAADTIKDWREQGLHVRVVSHLDADGLAAAGIIGRCLYRIDVPFRIRIARWLNDEVVEELAEESGSPIIFTDMGSGYLELLSQELADVPIIILDHHPPVGEAPEGVIHVNPHLFGVDGAREISGA
;
A
#
# COMPACT_ATOMS: atom_id res chain seq x y z
N MET A 1 -24.04 5.08 -5.72
CA MET A 1 -22.75 4.42 -5.42
C MET A 1 -23.05 2.95 -5.31
N SER A 2 -22.32 2.08 -6.03
CA SER A 2 -22.46 0.62 -5.89
C SER A 2 -22.05 0.19 -4.49
N GLU A 3 -22.50 -0.99 -4.06
CA GLU A 3 -22.12 -1.59 -2.77
C GLU A 3 -20.60 -1.80 -2.68
N GLY A 4 -20.00 -2.38 -3.72
CA GLY A 4 -18.55 -2.56 -3.79
C GLY A 4 -17.73 -1.26 -3.70
N LEU A 5 -18.20 -0.17 -4.30
CA LEU A 5 -17.51 1.13 -4.16
C LEU A 5 -17.63 1.69 -2.73
N LYS A 6 -18.74 1.40 -2.03
CA LYS A 6 -18.87 1.79 -0.62
C LYS A 6 -17.86 1.02 0.25
N GLU A 7 -17.75 -0.28 0.05
CA GLU A 7 -16.81 -1.14 0.80
C GLU A 7 -15.36 -0.75 0.52
N LEU A 8 -15.02 -0.46 -0.74
CA LEU A 8 -13.71 0.07 -1.11
C LEU A 8 -13.38 1.39 -0.39
N LEU A 9 -14.35 2.31 -0.30
CA LEU A 9 -14.17 3.55 0.44
C LEU A 9 -14.04 3.34 1.95
N ASP A 10 -14.73 2.33 2.50
CA ASP A 10 -14.61 1.99 3.92
C ASP A 10 -13.23 1.38 4.23
N ALA A 11 -12.68 0.53 3.35
CA ALA A 11 -11.30 0.05 3.44
C ALA A 11 -10.27 1.19 3.30
N ALA A 12 -10.51 2.13 2.38
CA ALA A 12 -9.66 3.31 2.24
C ALA A 12 -9.69 4.22 3.48
N ARG A 13 -10.82 4.29 4.20
CA ARG A 13 -10.92 5.01 5.48
C ARG A 13 -10.12 4.32 6.57
N GLU A 14 -10.19 2.99 6.66
CA GLU A 14 -9.40 2.20 7.60
C GLU A 14 -7.89 2.43 7.39
N ALA A 15 -7.44 2.44 6.14
CA ALA A 15 -6.06 2.79 5.80
C ALA A 15 -5.70 4.22 6.24
N ALA A 16 -6.58 5.19 5.97
CA ALA A 16 -6.37 6.59 6.36
C ALA A 16 -6.32 6.80 7.88
N ASP A 17 -7.13 6.08 8.64
CA ASP A 17 -7.12 6.14 10.11
C ASP A 17 -5.87 5.48 10.69
N THR A 18 -5.45 4.34 10.13
CA THR A 18 -4.18 3.69 10.49
C THR A 18 -2.97 4.60 10.24
N ILE A 19 -2.95 5.34 9.13
CA ILE A 19 -1.88 6.33 8.86
C ILE A 19 -1.87 7.44 9.91
N LYS A 20 -3.03 7.89 10.40
CA LYS A 20 -3.09 8.87 11.50
C LYS A 20 -2.60 8.26 12.81
N ASP A 21 -2.89 6.99 13.08
CA ASP A 21 -2.36 6.33 14.27
C ASP A 21 -0.84 6.22 14.23
N TRP A 22 -0.25 5.91 13.06
CA TRP A 22 1.21 5.94 12.87
C TRP A 22 1.79 7.34 13.10
N ARG A 23 1.08 8.39 12.70
CA ARG A 23 1.45 9.79 12.97
C ARG A 23 1.48 10.07 14.48
N GLU A 24 0.42 9.71 15.21
CA GLU A 24 0.36 9.94 16.67
C GLU A 24 1.44 9.14 17.42
N GLN A 25 1.84 7.99 16.88
CA GLN A 25 2.96 7.19 17.40
C GLN A 25 4.34 7.74 17.02
N GLY A 26 4.41 8.77 16.17
CA GLY A 26 5.66 9.37 15.71
C GLY A 26 6.48 8.46 14.78
N LEU A 27 5.83 7.54 14.07
CA LEU A 27 6.50 6.58 13.20
C LEU A 27 6.95 7.21 11.88
N HIS A 28 8.01 6.65 11.30
CA HIS A 28 8.47 6.96 9.96
C HIS A 28 7.82 6.02 8.94
N VAL A 29 7.15 6.57 7.93
CA VAL A 29 6.46 5.79 6.90
C VAL A 29 7.35 5.57 5.69
N ARG A 30 7.40 4.32 5.24
CA ARG A 30 8.08 3.94 3.99
C ARG A 30 7.04 3.78 2.91
N VAL A 31 7.22 4.46 1.79
CA VAL A 31 6.33 4.31 0.62
C VAL A 31 7.11 3.62 -0.48
N VAL A 32 6.54 2.57 -1.07
CA VAL A 32 7.10 1.87 -2.23
C VAL A 32 6.08 1.92 -3.36
N SER A 33 6.49 2.42 -4.53
CA SER A 33 5.60 2.60 -5.66
C SER A 33 6.18 2.10 -6.97
N HIS A 34 5.29 1.80 -7.91
CA HIS A 34 5.64 1.28 -9.23
C HIS A 34 6.33 2.31 -10.14
N LEU A 35 7.20 1.81 -11.03
CA LEU A 35 7.96 2.61 -12.00
C LEU A 35 7.18 2.79 -13.31
N ASP A 36 6.06 3.51 -13.24
CA ASP A 36 5.32 4.00 -14.41
C ASP A 36 4.54 5.29 -14.07
N ALA A 37 3.65 5.72 -14.94
CA ALA A 37 2.89 6.95 -14.72
C ALA A 37 1.88 6.83 -13.56
N ASP A 38 1.29 5.65 -13.36
CA ASP A 38 0.27 5.41 -12.35
C ASP A 38 0.93 5.37 -10.96
N GLY A 39 1.96 4.54 -10.80
CA GLY A 39 2.76 4.48 -9.59
C GLY A 39 3.44 5.79 -9.21
N LEU A 40 3.96 6.57 -10.18
CA LEU A 40 4.54 7.89 -9.88
C LEU A 40 3.47 8.90 -9.43
N ALA A 41 2.28 8.87 -10.02
CA ALA A 41 1.17 9.71 -9.60
C ALA A 41 0.68 9.31 -8.20
N ALA A 42 0.47 8.01 -7.94
CA ALA A 42 0.07 7.47 -6.65
C ALA A 42 1.08 7.84 -5.54
N ALA A 43 2.38 7.69 -5.82
CA ALA A 43 3.46 8.08 -4.91
C ALA A 43 3.43 9.58 -4.59
N GLY A 44 3.18 10.43 -5.60
CA GLY A 44 3.04 11.87 -5.43
C GLY A 44 1.83 12.25 -4.57
N ILE A 45 0.70 11.57 -4.78
CA ILE A 45 -0.54 11.79 -4.02
C ILE A 45 -0.36 11.40 -2.56
N ILE A 46 0.12 10.18 -2.27
CA ILE A 46 0.31 9.72 -0.89
C ILE A 46 1.41 10.53 -0.19
N GLY A 47 2.51 10.85 -0.88
CA GLY A 47 3.56 11.71 -0.35
C GLY A 47 3.06 13.10 0.02
N ARG A 48 2.17 13.68 -0.82
CA ARG A 48 1.53 14.97 -0.50
C ARG A 48 0.57 14.86 0.69
N CYS A 49 -0.13 13.74 0.83
CA CYS A 49 -1.01 13.49 1.97
C CYS A 49 -0.20 13.38 3.28
N LEU A 50 0.83 12.53 3.31
CA LEU A 50 1.73 12.35 4.46
C LEU A 50 2.40 13.67 4.86
N TYR A 51 2.88 14.45 3.88
CA TYR A 51 3.44 15.78 4.13
C TYR A 51 2.44 16.73 4.79
N ARG A 52 1.17 16.72 4.35
CA ARG A 52 0.13 17.63 4.89
C ARG A 52 -0.23 17.34 6.35
N ILE A 53 0.03 16.14 6.83
CA ILE A 53 -0.29 15.71 8.21
C ILE A 53 0.96 15.56 9.08
N ASP A 54 2.11 16.06 8.60
CA ASP A 54 3.41 16.04 9.28
C ASP A 54 3.91 14.62 9.63
N VAL A 55 3.63 13.63 8.79
CA VAL A 55 4.25 12.30 8.91
C VAL A 55 5.61 12.31 8.20
N PRO A 56 6.71 11.94 8.86
CA PRO A 56 7.99 11.78 8.18
C PRO A 56 7.94 10.54 7.29
N PHE A 57 8.32 10.66 6.02
CA PHE A 57 8.28 9.55 5.08
C PHE A 57 9.44 9.56 4.09
N ARG A 58 9.65 8.42 3.44
CA ARG A 58 10.49 8.28 2.25
C ARG A 58 9.75 7.51 1.16
N ILE A 59 10.03 7.84 -0.10
CA ILE A 59 9.46 7.16 -1.26
C ILE A 59 10.59 6.42 -1.99
N ARG A 60 10.39 5.12 -2.22
CA ARG A 60 11.17 4.30 -3.14
C ARG A 60 10.31 4.01 -4.37
N ILE A 61 10.84 4.32 -5.55
CA ILE A 61 10.24 3.88 -6.81
C ILE A 61 10.94 2.60 -7.23
N ALA A 62 10.17 1.53 -7.44
CA ALA A 62 10.65 0.21 -7.80
C ALA A 62 9.92 -0.28 -9.05
N ARG A 63 10.65 -0.99 -9.92
CA ARG A 63 10.02 -1.63 -11.09
C ARG A 63 9.31 -2.93 -10.71
N TRP A 64 9.87 -3.67 -9.75
CA TRP A 64 9.36 -4.95 -9.29
C TRP A 64 9.62 -5.09 -7.79
N LEU A 65 8.78 -5.85 -7.09
CA LEU A 65 9.08 -6.38 -5.76
C LEU A 65 9.72 -7.75 -5.94
N ASN A 66 11.03 -7.79 -6.11
CA ASN A 66 11.82 -9.01 -6.07
C ASN A 66 12.34 -9.27 -4.65
N ASP A 67 12.88 -10.47 -4.42
CA ASP A 67 13.43 -10.88 -3.12
C ASP A 67 14.41 -9.84 -2.57
N GLU A 68 15.35 -9.35 -3.38
CA GLU A 68 16.33 -8.33 -2.98
C GLU A 68 15.67 -7.04 -2.45
N VAL A 69 14.65 -6.51 -3.14
CA VAL A 69 13.93 -5.31 -2.68
C VAL A 69 13.21 -5.58 -1.36
N VAL A 70 12.61 -6.76 -1.21
CA VAL A 70 11.84 -7.10 -0.02
C VAL A 70 12.75 -7.41 1.17
N GLU A 71 13.88 -8.08 0.95
CA GLU A 71 14.95 -8.28 1.94
C GLU A 71 15.46 -6.94 2.48
N GLU A 72 15.76 -5.97 1.59
CA GLU A 72 16.15 -4.62 2.00
C GLU A 72 15.04 -3.92 2.81
N LEU A 73 13.76 -4.14 2.48
CA LEU A 73 12.64 -3.63 3.28
C LEU A 73 12.53 -4.35 4.63
N ALA A 74 12.90 -5.61 4.74
CA ALA A 74 12.86 -6.38 5.98
C ALA A 74 13.97 -5.96 6.96
N GLU A 75 15.17 -5.64 6.44
CA GLU A 75 16.30 -5.15 7.26
C GLU A 75 15.97 -3.85 8.01
N GLU A 76 15.10 -3.03 7.43
CA GLU A 76 14.66 -1.76 7.98
C GLU A 76 13.47 -1.92 8.94
N SER A 77 13.72 -2.66 10.02
CA SER A 77 12.72 -3.01 11.04
C SER A 77 12.07 -1.79 11.73
N GLY A 78 10.80 -1.93 12.10
CA GLY A 78 10.07 -0.99 12.97
C GLY A 78 9.39 0.20 12.28
N SER A 79 9.51 0.36 10.96
CA SER A 79 8.80 1.40 10.21
C SER A 79 7.65 0.81 9.37
N PRO A 80 6.42 1.33 9.44
CA PRO A 80 5.34 0.85 8.57
C PRO A 80 5.62 1.09 7.09
N ILE A 81 5.02 0.26 6.22
CA ILE A 81 5.15 0.38 4.75
C ILE A 81 3.77 0.64 4.12
N ILE A 82 3.73 1.55 3.15
CA ILE A 82 2.63 1.72 2.21
C ILE A 82 3.12 1.34 0.82
N PHE A 83 2.50 0.33 0.21
CA PHE A 83 2.68 0.04 -1.21
C PHE A 83 1.62 0.78 -2.02
N THR A 84 2.02 1.41 -3.11
CA THR A 84 1.11 2.07 -4.06
C THR A 84 1.33 1.55 -5.47
N ASP A 85 0.25 1.23 -6.18
CA ASP A 85 0.28 0.65 -7.54
C ASP A 85 1.08 -0.66 -7.65
N MET A 86 1.24 -1.36 -6.53
CA MET A 86 1.87 -2.68 -6.45
C MET A 86 1.54 -3.34 -5.11
N GLY A 87 1.91 -4.62 -5.00
CA GLY A 87 1.81 -5.40 -3.76
C GLY A 87 0.77 -6.53 -3.84
N SER A 88 -0.34 -6.33 -4.57
CA SER A 88 -1.40 -7.36 -4.64
C SER A 88 -0.95 -8.63 -5.36
N GLY A 89 0.00 -8.52 -6.29
CA GLY A 89 0.62 -9.66 -6.96
C GLY A 89 1.72 -10.36 -6.14
N TYR A 90 2.07 -9.84 -4.96
CA TYR A 90 3.25 -10.25 -4.18
C TYR A 90 2.90 -10.68 -2.75
N LEU A 91 1.62 -10.99 -2.46
CA LEU A 91 1.14 -11.21 -1.09
C LEU A 91 1.87 -12.35 -0.36
N GLU A 92 2.22 -13.43 -1.07
CA GLU A 92 3.00 -14.54 -0.50
C GLU A 92 4.42 -14.10 -0.11
N LEU A 93 5.11 -13.34 -0.96
CA LEU A 93 6.44 -12.80 -0.68
C LEU A 93 6.40 -11.82 0.50
N LEU A 94 5.40 -10.93 0.53
CA LEU A 94 5.19 -10.01 1.66
C LEU A 94 4.89 -10.78 2.95
N SER A 95 4.15 -11.88 2.89
CA SER A 95 3.84 -12.73 4.05
C SER A 95 5.06 -13.43 4.62
N GLN A 96 6.04 -13.76 3.78
CA GLN A 96 7.24 -14.50 4.20
C GLN A 96 8.29 -13.57 4.80
N GLU A 97 8.54 -12.44 4.12
CA GLU A 97 9.68 -11.58 4.44
C GLU A 97 9.30 -10.37 5.33
N LEU A 98 8.02 -9.98 5.35
CA LEU A 98 7.55 -8.79 6.06
C LEU A 98 6.41 -9.08 7.04
N ALA A 99 6.32 -10.31 7.55
CA ALA A 99 5.24 -10.76 8.44
C ALA A 99 5.02 -9.87 9.68
N ASP A 100 6.10 -9.32 10.25
CA ASP A 100 6.06 -8.48 11.46
C ASP A 100 5.99 -6.97 11.15
N VAL A 101 5.85 -6.59 9.88
CA VAL A 101 5.83 -5.20 9.44
C VAL A 101 4.39 -4.75 9.19
N PRO A 102 3.93 -3.64 9.80
CA PRO A 102 2.63 -3.07 9.46
C PRO A 102 2.61 -2.61 8.00
N ILE A 103 1.68 -3.14 7.20
CA ILE A 103 1.59 -2.88 5.76
C ILE A 103 0.19 -2.37 5.39
N ILE A 104 0.18 -1.34 4.54
CA ILE A 104 -0.97 -0.92 3.75
C ILE A 104 -0.65 -1.17 2.27
N ILE A 105 -1.56 -1.79 1.53
CA ILE A 105 -1.46 -1.96 0.07
C ILE A 105 -2.59 -1.14 -0.58
N LEU A 106 -2.21 -0.17 -1.41
CA LEU A 106 -3.13 0.64 -2.23
C LEU A 106 -2.88 0.29 -3.70
N ASP A 107 -3.66 -0.62 -4.24
CA ASP A 107 -3.34 -1.23 -5.53
C ASP A 107 -4.60 -1.67 -6.26
N HIS A 108 -4.51 -1.80 -7.58
CA HIS A 108 -5.61 -2.13 -8.46
C HIS A 108 -5.37 -3.40 -9.29
N HIS A 109 -4.16 -3.97 -9.23
CA HIS A 109 -3.84 -5.23 -9.89
C HIS A 109 -4.62 -6.42 -9.28
N PRO A 110 -4.91 -7.48 -10.06
CA PRO A 110 -5.51 -8.69 -9.51
C PRO A 110 -4.66 -9.28 -8.38
N PRO A 111 -5.24 -9.55 -7.19
CA PRO A 111 -4.52 -10.21 -6.11
C PRO A 111 -4.06 -11.62 -6.48
N VAL A 112 -2.86 -11.99 -6.04
CA VAL A 112 -2.30 -13.34 -6.18
C VAL A 112 -1.97 -13.87 -4.79
N GLY A 113 -2.74 -14.86 -4.33
CA GLY A 113 -2.66 -15.38 -2.96
C GLY A 113 -3.60 -14.66 -1.99
N GLU A 114 -3.34 -14.84 -0.70
CA GLU A 114 -4.08 -14.19 0.39
C GLU A 114 -3.17 -13.19 1.08
N ALA A 115 -3.74 -12.06 1.52
CA ALA A 115 -2.98 -11.06 2.24
C ALA A 115 -2.56 -11.62 3.63
N PRO A 116 -1.34 -11.31 4.10
CA PRO A 116 -0.92 -11.67 5.45
C PRO A 116 -1.85 -11.07 6.51
N GLU A 117 -1.94 -11.71 7.67
CA GLU A 117 -2.72 -11.19 8.79
C GLU A 117 -2.22 -9.79 9.19
N GLY A 118 -3.14 -8.85 9.41
CA GLY A 118 -2.81 -7.47 9.79
C GLY A 118 -2.45 -6.53 8.63
N VAL A 119 -2.42 -7.02 7.38
CA VAL A 119 -2.28 -6.15 6.20
C VAL A 119 -3.62 -5.49 5.87
N ILE A 120 -3.60 -4.16 5.73
CA ILE A 120 -4.74 -3.42 5.21
C ILE A 120 -4.64 -3.39 3.68
N HIS A 121 -5.46 -4.20 3.01
CA HIS A 121 -5.44 -4.34 1.56
C HIS A 121 -6.60 -3.57 0.91
N VAL A 122 -6.30 -2.39 0.39
CA VAL A 122 -7.26 -1.57 -0.35
C VAL A 122 -7.11 -1.89 -1.84
N ASN A 123 -7.96 -2.79 -2.32
CA ASN A 123 -7.97 -3.18 -3.73
C ASN A 123 -9.40 -3.36 -4.27
N PRO A 124 -9.77 -2.72 -5.40
CA PRO A 124 -11.11 -2.78 -5.99
C PRO A 124 -11.60 -4.21 -6.28
N HIS A 125 -10.69 -5.12 -6.65
CA HIS A 125 -11.06 -6.51 -6.98
C HIS A 125 -11.64 -7.27 -5.79
N LEU A 126 -11.27 -6.91 -4.55
CA LEU A 126 -11.81 -7.51 -3.34
C LEU A 126 -13.29 -7.17 -3.11
N PHE A 127 -13.78 -6.12 -3.77
CA PHE A 127 -15.14 -5.60 -3.64
C PHE A 127 -15.93 -5.67 -4.96
N GLY A 128 -15.46 -6.48 -5.91
CA GLY A 128 -16.14 -6.70 -7.19
C GLY A 128 -16.08 -5.52 -8.18
N VAL A 129 -15.13 -4.60 -8.02
CA VAL A 129 -14.88 -3.49 -8.94
C VAL A 129 -13.73 -3.85 -9.88
N ASP A 130 -13.84 -3.53 -11.18
CA ASP A 130 -12.82 -3.88 -12.18
C ASP A 130 -11.63 -2.91 -12.12
N GLY A 131 -10.55 -3.32 -11.45
CA GLY A 131 -9.29 -2.56 -11.36
C GLY A 131 -8.61 -2.33 -12.70
N ALA A 132 -8.94 -3.04 -13.79
CA ALA A 132 -8.34 -2.76 -15.09
C ALA A 132 -9.03 -1.61 -15.85
N ARG A 133 -10.23 -1.18 -15.41
CA ARG A 133 -11.10 -0.28 -16.20
C ARG A 133 -11.74 0.85 -15.40
N GLU A 134 -12.04 0.62 -14.13
CA GLU A 134 -12.83 1.54 -13.31
C GLU A 134 -11.98 2.40 -12.37
N ILE A 135 -10.84 1.89 -11.91
CA ILE A 135 -9.95 2.56 -10.96
C ILE A 135 -8.49 2.15 -11.24
N SER A 136 -7.57 3.11 -11.12
CA SER A 136 -6.12 2.91 -11.24
C SER A 136 -5.46 2.90 -9.85
N GLY A 137 -4.14 2.78 -9.79
CA GLY A 137 -3.38 2.91 -8.53
C GLY A 137 -3.39 4.33 -7.94
N ALA A 138 -3.43 5.38 -8.78
CA ALA A 138 -3.41 6.80 -8.38
C ALA A 138 -4.76 7.40 -7.96
#